data_AF-A0A1E5A508-F1
#
_entry.id   AF-A0A1E5A508-F1
#
_cell.length_a   1.000
_cell.length_b   1.000
_cell.length_c   1.000
_cell.angle_alpha   90.00
_cell.angle_beta   90.00
_cell.angle_gamma   90.00
#
_symmetry.space_group_name_H-M   'P 1'
#
loop_
_entity.id
_entity.type
_entity.pdbx_description
1 polymer ?
#
loop_
_entity_poly.entity_id
_entity_poly.type
_entity_poly.pdbx_seq_one_letter_code
_entity_poly.pdbx_strand_id
1 'polypeptide(L)'
;MKHVKIFGALLVLHLLVWTGSHFYFQQNKSAILVVVDTSYSMKQNFPAVKKWIEDFESIDRYKTIHIGTDKAFLGELAELKSKDIIFRTSFGKLDSDNLTRIYSQIKSDLRYLLSDGSLEPPEWQVISF
;
A
#
# COMPACT_ATOMS: atom_id res chain seq x y z
N MET A 1 10.55 -36.38 32.47
CA MET A 1 9.55 -36.80 31.46
C MET A 1 8.35 -35.86 31.32
N LYS A 2 7.76 -35.31 32.40
CA LYS A 2 6.62 -34.36 32.30
C LYS A 2 6.96 -33.08 31.53
N HIS A 3 8.11 -32.47 31.79
CA HIS A 3 8.53 -31.22 31.13
C HIS A 3 8.71 -31.35 29.61
N VAL A 4 9.21 -32.49 29.12
CA VAL A 4 9.34 -32.76 27.68
C VAL A 4 7.97 -32.85 27.00
N LYS A 5 6.99 -33.47 27.66
CA LYS A 5 5.61 -33.55 27.15
C LYS A 5 4.94 -32.16 27.11
N ILE A 6 5.14 -31.36 28.15
CA ILE A 6 4.60 -29.99 28.23
C ILE A 6 5.24 -29.10 27.16
N PHE A 7 6.56 -29.18 26.99
CA PHE A 7 7.27 -28.44 25.96
C PHE A 7 6.84 -28.86 24.55
N GLY A 8 6.67 -30.16 24.31
CA GLY A 8 6.14 -30.68 23.05
C GLY A 8 4.72 -30.17 22.76
N ALA A 9 3.84 -30.17 23.76
CA ALA A 9 2.48 -29.63 23.62
C ALA A 9 2.50 -28.12 23.31
N LEU A 10 3.41 -27.37 23.94
CA LEU A 10 3.61 -25.94 23.68
C LEU A 10 4.08 -25.68 22.24
N LEU A 11 5.01 -26.49 21.74
CA LEU A 11 5.47 -26.40 20.35
C LEU A 11 4.35 -26.69 19.36
N VAL A 12 3.56 -27.74 19.60
CA VAL A 12 2.40 -28.06 18.76
C VAL A 12 1.38 -26.92 18.78
N LEU A 13 1.09 -26.36 19.95
CA LEU A 13 0.18 -25.21 20.06
C LEU A 13 0.71 -24.00 19.28
N HIS A 14 2.00 -23.69 19.39
CA HIS A 14 2.61 -22.59 18.62
C HIS A 14 2.51 -22.83 17.12
N LEU A 15 2.78 -24.06 16.65
CA LEU A 15 2.65 -24.40 15.24
C LEU A 15 1.20 -24.27 14.75
N LEU A 16 0.22 -24.72 15.55
CA LEU A 16 -1.19 -24.60 15.23
C LEU A 16 -1.63 -23.12 15.15
N VAL A 17 -1.25 -22.31 16.14
CA VAL A 17 -1.55 -20.88 16.15
C VAL A 17 -0.88 -20.19 14.96
N TRP A 18 0.39 -20.45 14.70
CA TRP A 18 1.13 -19.87 13.58
C TRP A 18 0.48 -20.22 12.24
N THR A 19 0.16 -21.50 12.02
CA THR A 19 -0.45 -21.96 10.77
C THR A 19 -1.86 -21.38 10.60
N GLY A 20 -2.65 -21.36 11.68
CA GLY A 20 -3.99 -20.78 11.69
C GLY A 20 -3.97 -19.28 11.38
N SER A 21 -3.11 -18.52 12.05
CA SER A 21 -2.92 -17.09 11.79
C SER A 21 -2.42 -16.83 10.37
N HIS A 22 -1.44 -17.60 9.89
CA HIS A 22 -0.90 -17.46 8.53
C HIS A 22 -2.00 -17.63 7.48
N PHE A 23 -2.80 -18.69 7.60
CA PHE A 23 -3.89 -18.96 6.67
C PHE A 23 -5.00 -17.90 6.75
N TYR A 24 -5.34 -17.45 7.96
CA TYR A 24 -6.33 -16.41 8.17
C TYR A 24 -5.93 -15.09 7.50
N PHE A 25 -4.70 -14.61 7.74
CA PHE A 25 -4.22 -13.36 7.15
C PHE A 25 -4.02 -13.47 5.62
N GLN A 26 -3.70 -14.66 5.12
CA GLN A 26 -3.61 -14.88 3.67
C GLN A 26 -4.96 -14.74 2.96
N GLN A 27 -6.07 -15.09 3.62
CA GLN A 27 -7.43 -14.93 3.09
C GLN A 27 -7.99 -13.52 3.30
N ASN A 28 -7.59 -12.84 4.38
CA ASN A 28 -8.10 -11.53 4.78
C ASN A 28 -7.01 -10.47 4.60
N LYS A 29 -6.42 -10.40 3.40
CA LYS A 29 -5.41 -9.39 3.10
C LYS A 29 -6.06 -8.01 3.08
N SER A 30 -5.39 -7.04 3.71
CA SER A 30 -5.87 -5.66 3.65
C SER A 30 -5.64 -5.07 2.25
N ALA A 31 -6.68 -4.46 1.69
CA ALA A 31 -6.61 -3.77 0.41
C ALA A 31 -6.24 -2.30 0.64
N ILE A 32 -5.06 -1.90 0.18
CA ILE A 32 -4.52 -0.56 0.36
C ILE A 32 -4.46 0.15 -0.98
N LEU A 33 -5.02 1.35 -1.07
CA LEU A 33 -4.89 2.21 -2.24
C LEU A 33 -3.82 3.27 -1.97
N VAL A 34 -2.81 3.31 -2.82
CA VAL A 34 -1.73 4.31 -2.79
C VAL A 34 -1.82 5.15 -4.05
N VAL A 35 -2.04 6.45 -3.91
CA VAL A 35 -2.05 7.39 -5.03
C VAL A 35 -0.85 8.31 -4.96
N VAL A 36 -0.13 8.41 -6.06
CA VAL A 36 1.05 9.26 -6.20
C VAL A 36 0.66 10.54 -6.93
N ASP A 37 0.98 11.68 -6.35
CA ASP A 37 0.96 12.95 -7.06
C ASP A 37 2.15 13.00 -8.03
N THR A 38 1.86 13.05 -9.33
CA THR A 38 2.87 13.17 -10.38
C THR A 38 3.01 14.61 -10.91
N SER A 39 2.49 15.58 -10.17
CA SER A 39 2.61 17.01 -10.47
C SER A 39 4.07 17.47 -10.59
N TYR A 40 4.28 18.62 -11.25
CA TYR A 40 5.62 19.14 -11.47
C TYR A 40 6.36 19.47 -10.17
N SER A 41 5.66 19.92 -9.11
CA SER A 41 6.26 20.20 -7.80
C SER A 41 6.88 18.94 -7.19
N MET A 42 6.30 17.77 -7.46
CA MET A 42 6.76 16.50 -6.91
C MET A 42 7.96 15.87 -7.63
N LYS A 43 8.39 16.43 -8.78
CA LYS A 43 9.44 15.81 -9.61
C LYS A 43 10.75 15.58 -8.87
N GLN A 44 11.14 16.51 -7.99
CA GLN A 44 12.36 16.37 -7.19
C GLN A 44 12.24 15.28 -6.12
N ASN A 45 11.00 14.96 -5.72
CA ASN A 45 10.67 14.01 -4.66
C ASN A 45 10.39 12.59 -5.18
N PHE A 46 10.29 12.37 -6.49
CA PHE A 46 10.04 11.03 -7.07
C PHE A 46 10.98 9.93 -6.56
N PRO A 47 12.30 10.16 -6.36
CA PRO A 47 13.17 9.16 -5.75
C PRO A 47 12.75 8.80 -4.31
N ALA A 48 12.34 9.79 -3.51
CA ALA A 48 11.88 9.58 -2.14
C ALA A 48 10.52 8.86 -2.12
N VAL A 49 9.60 9.23 -3.01
CA VAL A 49 8.31 8.56 -3.19
C VAL A 49 8.50 7.10 -3.59
N LYS A 50 9.38 6.83 -4.57
CA LYS A 50 9.71 5.46 -5.00
C LYS A 50 10.26 4.64 -3.84
N LYS A 51 11.19 5.21 -3.07
CA LYS A 51 11.75 4.58 -1.88
C LYS A 51 10.67 4.30 -0.84
N TRP A 52 9.76 5.24 -0.59
CA TRP A 52 8.64 5.03 0.32
C TRP A 52 7.76 3.86 -0.12
N ILE A 53 7.44 3.75 -1.42
CA ILE A 53 6.63 2.64 -1.95
C ILE A 53 7.36 1.30 -1.78
N GLU A 54 8.67 1.25 -2.04
CA GLU A 54 9.50 0.06 -1.86
C GLU A 54 9.58 -0.36 -0.39
N ASP A 55 9.85 0.59 0.51
CA ASP A 55 9.91 0.36 1.94
C ASP A 55 8.52 -0.08 2.44
N PHE A 56 7.45 0.60 2.00
CA PHE A 56 6.07 0.26 2.36
C PHE A 56 5.70 -1.15 1.91
N GLU A 57 5.97 -1.54 0.67
CA GLU A 57 5.74 -2.90 0.17
C GLU A 57 6.46 -3.96 1.03
N SER A 58 7.68 -3.67 1.50
CA SER A 58 8.50 -4.63 2.26
C SER A 58 8.02 -4.91 3.69
N ILE A 59 7.26 -4.01 4.31
CA ILE A 59 6.92 -4.06 5.75
C ILE A 59 5.94 -5.19 6.10
N ASP A 60 4.96 -5.47 5.24
CA ASP A 60 3.90 -6.44 5.54
C ASP A 60 3.62 -7.34 4.33
N ARG A 61 3.46 -8.64 4.59
CA ARG A 61 3.20 -9.65 3.58
C ARG A 61 1.71 -9.85 3.30
N TYR A 62 0.82 -9.48 4.23
CA TYR A 62 -0.62 -9.77 4.11
C TYR A 62 -1.43 -8.54 3.66
N LYS A 63 -0.96 -7.90 2.60
CA LYS A 63 -1.64 -6.78 1.98
C LYS A 63 -1.63 -6.88 0.47
N THR A 64 -2.61 -6.24 -0.14
CA THR A 64 -2.67 -5.98 -1.57
C THR A 64 -2.58 -4.48 -1.75
N ILE A 65 -1.50 -4.02 -2.39
CA ILE A 65 -1.31 -2.60 -2.67
C ILE A 65 -1.79 -2.34 -4.08
N HIS A 66 -2.89 -1.61 -4.20
CA HIS A 66 -3.29 -1.01 -5.45
C HIS A 66 -2.64 0.36 -5.59
N ILE A 67 -2.12 0.66 -6.76
CA ILE A 67 -1.40 1.90 -7.03
C ILE A 67 -2.06 2.71 -8.13
N GLY A 68 -2.06 4.02 -7.93
CA GLY A 68 -2.60 4.99 -8.85
C GLY A 68 -1.77 6.26 -8.88
N THR A 69 -2.11 7.13 -9.82
CA THR A 69 -1.56 8.47 -9.98
C THR A 69 -2.68 9.50 -9.96
N ASP A 70 -2.35 10.78 -10.00
CA ASP A 70 -3.32 11.85 -10.22
C ASP A 70 -4.08 11.75 -11.57
N LYS A 71 -3.70 10.80 -12.44
CA LYS A 71 -4.28 10.62 -13.79
C LYS A 71 -4.97 9.29 -14.00
N ALA A 72 -4.45 8.21 -13.42
CA ALA A 72 -4.93 6.88 -13.71
C ALA A 72 -4.66 5.92 -12.56
N PHE A 73 -5.60 4.99 -12.39
CA PHE A 73 -5.37 3.77 -11.65
C PHE A 73 -4.46 2.83 -12.45
N LEU A 74 -3.38 2.35 -11.83
CA LEU A 74 -2.37 1.51 -12.49
C LEU A 74 -2.55 0.02 -12.20
N GLY A 75 -3.35 -0.36 -11.19
CA GLY A 75 -3.59 -1.75 -10.81
C GLY A 75 -2.86 -2.15 -9.54
N GLU A 76 -2.61 -3.46 -9.36
CA GLU A 76 -1.84 -3.98 -8.23
C GLU A 76 -0.34 -3.72 -8.42
N LEU A 77 0.32 -3.21 -7.38
CA LEU A 77 1.74 -2.87 -7.39
C LEU A 77 2.62 -4.07 -7.76
N ALA A 78 2.27 -5.26 -7.26
CA ALA A 78 2.99 -6.50 -7.52
C ALA A 78 2.88 -6.98 -8.99
N GLU A 79 1.85 -6.54 -9.71
CA GLU A 79 1.61 -6.90 -11.11
C GLU A 79 2.21 -5.89 -12.10
N LEU A 80 2.75 -4.77 -11.60
CA LEU A 80 3.38 -3.77 -12.45
C LEU A 80 4.68 -4.30 -13.07
N LYS A 81 4.83 -4.11 -14.40
CA LYS A 81 6.06 -4.45 -15.12
C LYS A 81 7.31 -3.70 -14.60
N SER A 82 7.11 -2.47 -14.12
CA SER A 82 8.12 -1.66 -13.44
C SER A 82 7.44 -0.58 -12.61
N LYS A 83 8.00 -0.30 -11.43
CA LYS A 83 7.59 0.83 -10.57
C LYS A 83 7.85 2.19 -11.24
N ASP A 84 8.77 2.27 -12.21
CA ASP A 84 9.03 3.52 -12.92
C ASP A 84 7.83 4.00 -13.77
N ILE A 85 6.87 3.11 -14.06
CA ILE A 85 5.64 3.46 -14.79
C ILE A 85 4.84 4.52 -14.03
N ILE A 86 4.91 4.53 -12.69
CA ILE A 86 4.23 5.49 -11.82
C ILE A 86 4.65 6.93 -12.16
N PHE A 87 5.91 7.13 -12.55
CA PHE A 87 6.48 8.46 -12.76
C PHE A 87 6.56 8.86 -14.24
N ARG A 88 6.05 8.04 -15.16
CA ARG A 88 6.18 8.32 -16.61
C ARG A 88 5.25 9.42 -17.12
N THR A 89 4.15 9.69 -16.43
CA THR A 89 3.10 10.63 -16.90
C THR A 89 3.01 11.86 -16.00
N SER A 90 4.06 12.69 -15.97
CA SER A 90 4.12 13.89 -15.12
C SER A 90 3.48 15.12 -15.79
N PHE A 91 2.18 15.13 -16.05
CA PHE A 91 1.53 16.33 -16.60
C PHE A 91 0.11 16.54 -16.06
N GLY A 92 0.03 17.33 -14.99
CA GLY A 92 -1.19 17.94 -14.49
C GLY A 92 -1.06 18.37 -13.03
N LYS A 93 -2.12 19.01 -12.50
CA LYS A 93 -2.27 19.32 -11.08
C LYS A 93 -3.21 18.27 -10.46
N LEU A 94 -2.85 17.75 -9.30
CA LEU A 94 -3.74 16.94 -8.49
C LEU A 94 -4.80 17.86 -7.85
N ASP A 95 -6.07 17.48 -7.96
CA ASP A 95 -7.19 18.15 -7.28
C ASP A 95 -8.11 17.11 -6.62
N SER A 96 -8.90 17.57 -5.64
CA SER A 96 -9.83 16.72 -4.88
C SER A 96 -10.87 16.03 -5.75
N ASP A 97 -11.32 16.71 -6.80
CA ASP A 97 -12.42 16.28 -7.65
C ASP A 97 -11.95 15.14 -8.56
N ASN A 98 -10.73 15.23 -9.09
CA ASN A 98 -10.06 14.19 -9.86
C ASN A 98 -9.77 12.96 -9.02
N LEU A 99 -9.27 13.13 -7.79
CA LEU A 99 -9.10 12.02 -6.85
C LEU A 99 -10.42 11.30 -6.61
N THR A 100 -11.47 12.04 -6.30
CA THR A 100 -12.81 11.46 -6.06
C THR A 100 -13.34 10.77 -7.31
N ARG A 101 -13.21 11.40 -8.48
CA ARG A 101 -13.69 10.86 -9.76
C ARG A 101 -13.00 9.54 -10.12
N ILE A 102 -11.69 9.44 -9.95
CA ILE A 102 -10.92 8.25 -10.33
C ILE A 102 -11.07 7.14 -9.28
N TYR A 103 -11.12 7.50 -7.99
CA TYR A 103 -10.93 6.54 -6.90
C TYR A 103 -12.18 6.27 -6.04
N SER A 104 -13.30 6.93 -6.27
CA SER A 104 -14.55 6.70 -5.51
C SER A 104 -15.06 5.26 -5.59
N GLN A 105 -14.85 4.58 -6.72
CA GLN A 105 -15.32 3.21 -6.93
C GLN A 105 -14.33 2.13 -6.47
N ILE A 106 -13.10 2.51 -6.12
CA ILE A 106 -12.08 1.55 -5.71
C ILE A 106 -12.26 1.21 -4.23
N LYS A 107 -12.59 -0.05 -3.95
CA LYS A 107 -12.66 -0.54 -2.57
C LYS A 107 -11.26 -0.70 -1.99
N SER A 108 -11.04 -0.11 -0.84
CA SER A 108 -9.78 -0.16 -0.09
C SER A 108 -10.08 0.06 1.38
N ASP A 109 -9.39 -0.64 2.26
CA ASP A 109 -9.48 -0.44 3.72
C ASP A 109 -8.72 0.83 4.13
N LEU A 110 -7.62 1.14 3.43
CA LEU A 110 -6.76 2.28 3.68
C LEU A 110 -6.42 3.00 2.39
N ARG A 111 -6.32 4.33 2.48
CA ARG A 111 -6.00 5.20 1.35
C ARG A 111 -4.83 6.12 1.72
N TYR A 112 -3.78 6.07 0.93
CA TYR A 112 -2.60 6.92 1.07
C TYR A 112 -2.47 7.85 -0.13
N LEU A 113 -2.20 9.12 0.14
CA LEU A 113 -1.85 10.11 -0.87
C LEU A 113 -0.39 10.55 -0.65
N LEU A 114 0.46 10.30 -1.64
CA LEU A 114 1.87 10.72 -1.65
C LEU A 114 1.94 12.03 -2.43
N SER A 115 2.03 13.18 -1.75
CA SER A 115 1.93 14.51 -2.37
C SER A 115 2.87 15.53 -1.71
N ASP A 116 2.81 16.79 -2.14
CA ASP A 116 3.52 17.92 -1.55
C ASP A 116 2.80 18.49 -0.31
N GLY A 117 1.73 17.83 0.16
CA GLY A 117 0.93 18.27 1.29
C GLY A 117 -0.05 19.41 0.97
N SER A 118 -0.14 19.86 -0.29
CA SER A 118 -1.08 20.94 -0.68
C SER A 118 -2.55 20.51 -0.65
N LEU A 119 -2.82 19.20 -0.56
CA LEU A 119 -4.15 18.61 -0.59
C LEU A 119 -4.31 17.56 0.51
N GLU A 120 -5.38 17.68 1.29
CA GLU A 120 -5.77 16.74 2.35
C GLU A 120 -7.22 16.27 2.15
N PRO A 121 -7.47 15.30 1.27
CA PRO A 121 -8.81 14.80 1.06
C PRO A 121 -9.30 14.00 2.29
N PRO A 122 -10.60 14.07 2.63
CA PRO A 122 -11.14 13.31 3.74
C PRO A 122 -10.97 11.81 3.53
N GLU A 123 -10.66 11.07 4.59
CA GLU A 123 -10.40 9.61 4.58
C GLU A 123 -9.08 9.17 3.89
N TRP A 124 -8.22 10.13 3.52
CA TRP A 124 -6.88 9.84 3.00
C TRP A 124 -5.81 10.16 4.05
N GLN A 125 -4.83 9.28 4.14
CA GLN A 125 -3.60 9.54 4.88
C GLN A 125 -2.58 10.19 3.94
N VAL A 126 -2.28 11.46 4.17
CA VAL A 126 -1.34 12.20 3.34
C VAL A 126 0.09 12.01 3.85
N ILE A 127 0.97 11.57 2.97
CA ILE A 127 2.40 11.49 3.19
C ILE A 127 3.03 12.59 2.34
N SER A 128 3.54 13.63 3.02
CA SER A 128 4.13 14.79 2.38
C SER A 128 5.63 14.58 2.14
N PHE A 129 6.14 15.08 1.00
CA PHE A 129 7.56 15.07 0.65
C PHE A 129 8.07 16.45 0.26
#